data_AF-A0A8H5FJY6-F1
#
_entry.id   AF-A0A8H5FJY6-F1
#
_cell.length_a   1.000
_cell.length_b   1.000
_cell.length_c   1.000
_cell.angle_alpha   90.00
_cell.angle_beta   90.00
_cell.angle_gamma   90.00
#
_symmetry.space_group_name_H-M   'P 1'
#
loop_
_entity.id
_entity.type
_entity.pdbx_description
1 polymer ?
#
loop_
_entity_poly.entity_id
_entity_poly.type
_entity_poly.pdbx_seq_one_letter_code
_entity_poly.pdbx_strand_id
1 'polypeptide(L)'
;MTDNSPVNNQLQTQASDISLFNNCSKFIIGQSTINVVAGNQYNTQSGGNDNAEWIKAPNPFENFNAAYPKIIEGTGTWLLDHESFQKWKSNLNGSLLWLQGKAGSGKTFLCTNVINDLRKNCTVFFYYFDTRDKVKADYQGFISSLLCQVAKEAIEKGNASAQIELEKLYNSSKKGDFLVAENIEATLVNLVMTMGTTYVIVDAMDECAEEYQDKLLALVDKFLTKLKNCYMLVSSRPHIDMAHKEVGIISLDNQLSDVGIGSDIKKYVDTKLQKQRAWSPELKAEIKDTLVNSANGQ
;
A
#
# COMPACT_ATOMS: atom_id res chain seq x y z
N MET A 1 56.59 18.00 -2.57
CA MET A 1 56.45 18.05 -4.04
C MET A 1 55.96 16.68 -4.45
N THR A 2 54.63 16.48 -4.41
CA THR A 2 53.70 16.50 -5.57
C THR A 2 54.06 15.34 -6.52
N ASP A 3 53.20 14.37 -6.82
CA ASP A 3 51.77 14.43 -7.04
C ASP A 3 51.24 12.98 -7.11
N ASN A 4 50.14 12.65 -6.45
CA ASN A 4 49.42 11.39 -6.66
C ASN A 4 47.93 11.63 -6.40
N SER A 5 47.21 11.89 -7.48
CA SER A 5 45.75 11.82 -7.60
C SER A 5 45.43 10.61 -8.50
N PRO A 6 44.28 9.92 -8.36
CA PRO A 6 42.99 10.54 -8.11
C PRO A 6 42.18 10.00 -6.92
N VAL A 7 41.61 10.98 -6.23
CA VAL A 7 40.34 10.91 -5.52
C VAL A 7 39.22 10.59 -6.53
N ASN A 8 38.52 9.49 -6.33
CA ASN A 8 37.05 9.48 -6.36
C ASN A 8 36.55 8.10 -5.93
N ASN A 9 36.16 8.02 -4.67
CA ASN A 9 35.29 6.98 -4.20
C ASN A 9 34.21 7.64 -3.34
N GLN A 10 33.01 7.06 -3.41
CA GLN A 10 31.82 7.39 -2.62
C GLN A 10 30.92 8.49 -3.17
N LEU A 11 29.98 8.10 -4.04
CA LEU A 11 28.55 8.42 -3.98
C LEU A 11 27.82 7.75 -5.18
N GLN A 12 27.78 6.42 -5.19
CA GLN A 12 26.86 5.65 -6.05
C GLN A 12 26.50 4.32 -5.37
N THR A 13 25.73 4.39 -4.29
CA THR A 13 25.03 3.22 -3.73
C THR A 13 23.75 3.69 -3.06
N GLN A 14 22.65 3.79 -3.82
CA GLN A 14 21.26 3.75 -3.30
C GLN A 14 20.19 3.63 -4.40
N ALA A 15 20.45 2.86 -5.46
CA ALA A 15 19.46 2.58 -6.50
C ALA A 15 19.53 1.14 -7.05
N SER A 16 19.87 0.16 -6.20
CA SER A 16 20.03 -1.26 -6.62
C SER A 16 19.03 -2.25 -6.02
N ASP A 17 18.13 -1.84 -5.12
CA ASP A 17 17.18 -2.78 -4.48
C ASP A 17 15.93 -3.12 -5.31
N ILE A 18 15.86 -2.66 -6.57
CA ILE A 18 14.79 -3.07 -7.51
C ILE A 18 15.12 -4.44 -8.17
N SER A 19 16.32 -4.98 -7.95
CA SER A 19 16.76 -6.27 -8.52
C SER A 19 16.58 -7.48 -7.58
N LEU A 20 16.10 -7.27 -6.35
CA LEU A 20 15.92 -8.33 -5.34
C LEU A 20 14.77 -9.31 -5.62
N PHE A 21 14.00 -9.11 -6.69
CA PHE A 21 12.83 -9.94 -7.03
C PHE A 21 12.96 -10.70 -8.37
N ASN A 22 14.15 -10.72 -8.98
CA ASN A 22 14.34 -11.31 -10.32
C ASN A 22 14.36 -12.87 -10.36
N ASN A 23 14.11 -13.58 -9.26
CA ASN A 23 14.30 -15.04 -9.23
C ASN A 23 13.27 -15.90 -8.47
N CYS A 24 12.13 -15.36 -8.03
CA CYS A 24 11.03 -16.21 -7.50
C CYS A 24 9.97 -16.44 -8.58
N SER A 25 10.27 -17.35 -9.50
CA SER A 25 9.32 -17.89 -10.48
C SER A 25 9.32 -19.41 -10.36
N LYS A 26 8.11 -20.01 -10.40
CA LYS A 26 7.77 -21.44 -10.27
C LYS A 26 7.40 -21.90 -8.86
N PHE A 27 6.11 -21.81 -8.55
CA PHE A 27 5.51 -22.71 -7.56
C PHE A 27 4.56 -23.66 -8.26
N ILE A 28 4.52 -24.93 -7.82
CA ILE A 28 3.67 -25.96 -8.42
C ILE A 28 2.44 -26.08 -7.54
N ILE A 29 1.24 -25.89 -8.11
CA ILE A 29 -0.05 -26.19 -7.49
C ILE A 29 -0.67 -27.32 -8.33
N GLY A 30 -0.71 -28.53 -7.79
CA GLY A 30 -1.09 -29.73 -8.55
C GLY A 30 -0.13 -30.06 -9.72
N GLN A 31 -0.63 -30.10 -10.97
CA GLN A 31 0.19 -30.31 -12.19
C GLN A 31 0.54 -28.99 -12.91
N SER A 32 0.23 -27.83 -12.32
CA SER A 32 0.38 -26.52 -12.96
C SER A 32 1.48 -25.70 -12.30
N THR A 33 2.28 -25.00 -13.11
CA THR A 33 3.36 -24.12 -12.66
C THR A 33 2.88 -22.67 -12.63
N ILE A 34 3.08 -21.98 -11.50
CA ILE A 34 2.75 -20.57 -11.28
C ILE A 34 3.95 -19.69 -11.55
N ASN A 35 3.84 -18.81 -12.54
CA ASN A 35 4.77 -17.71 -12.74
C ASN A 35 4.17 -16.44 -12.17
N VAL A 36 4.84 -15.81 -11.21
CA VAL A 36 4.55 -14.43 -10.82
C VAL A 36 5.64 -13.57 -11.43
N VAL A 37 5.39 -13.06 -12.64
CA VAL A 37 6.35 -12.18 -13.31
C VAL A 37 6.29 -10.80 -12.67
N ALA A 38 7.35 -10.42 -11.96
CA ALA A 38 7.61 -9.03 -11.60
C ALA A 38 8.65 -8.47 -12.58
N GLY A 39 8.21 -7.63 -13.51
CA GLY A 39 9.10 -6.95 -14.47
C GLY A 39 8.30 -6.37 -15.63
N ASN A 40 8.55 -5.10 -15.94
CA ASN A 40 7.91 -4.30 -16.99
C ASN A 40 8.08 -4.92 -18.39
N GLN A 41 7.23 -5.89 -18.79
CA GLN A 41 6.85 -6.20 -20.17
C GLN A 41 5.89 -7.39 -20.18
N TYR A 42 4.59 -7.13 -20.36
CA TYR A 42 3.65 -8.15 -20.81
C TYR A 42 3.75 -8.27 -22.34
N ASN A 43 4.63 -9.14 -22.82
CA ASN A 43 4.44 -9.70 -24.15
C ASN A 43 3.39 -10.81 -24.03
N THR A 44 2.18 -10.55 -24.52
CA THR A 44 1.23 -11.61 -24.83
C THR A 44 1.82 -12.49 -25.93
N GLN A 45 2.54 -13.53 -25.55
CA GLN A 45 2.72 -14.71 -26.40
C GLN A 45 1.88 -15.84 -25.82
N SER A 46 0.84 -16.17 -26.58
CA SER A 46 -0.10 -17.25 -26.36
C SER A 46 0.63 -18.57 -26.05
N GLY A 47 0.41 -19.12 -24.86
CA GLY A 47 0.79 -20.49 -24.55
C GLY A 47 1.25 -20.74 -23.11
N GLY A 48 0.33 -20.71 -22.15
CA GLY A 48 0.56 -21.24 -20.79
C GLY A 48 -0.28 -20.52 -19.73
N ASN A 49 -1.26 -21.21 -19.14
CA ASN A 49 -2.16 -20.67 -18.11
C ASN A 49 -1.40 -20.07 -16.92
N ASP A 50 -1.49 -18.75 -16.75
CA ASP A 50 -0.88 -18.00 -15.65
C ASP A 50 -1.87 -17.89 -14.46
N ASN A 51 -1.44 -18.36 -13.30
CA ASN A 51 -2.32 -18.68 -12.18
C ASN A 51 -2.79 -17.48 -11.33
N ALA A 52 -2.59 -16.24 -11.77
CA ALA A 52 -3.38 -15.10 -11.26
C ALA A 52 -4.73 -14.98 -11.98
N GLU A 53 -4.89 -15.61 -13.15
CA GLU A 53 -6.12 -15.54 -13.94
C GLU A 53 -7.31 -16.24 -13.27
N TRP A 54 -7.08 -17.34 -12.53
CA TRP A 54 -8.19 -18.07 -11.89
C TRP A 54 -8.77 -17.33 -10.69
N ILE A 55 -7.95 -16.56 -9.98
CA ILE A 55 -8.37 -15.74 -8.83
C ILE A 55 -8.75 -14.29 -9.21
N LYS A 56 -8.41 -13.88 -10.44
CA LYS A 56 -8.70 -12.56 -11.04
C LYS A 56 -8.26 -11.38 -10.15
N ALA A 57 -7.11 -11.50 -9.49
CA ALA A 57 -6.61 -10.47 -8.59
C ALA A 57 -6.14 -9.21 -9.36
N PRO A 58 -6.62 -8.01 -9.02
CA PRO A 58 -6.06 -6.77 -9.55
C PRO A 58 -4.64 -6.51 -9.02
N ASN A 59 -3.83 -5.83 -9.83
CA ASN A 59 -2.45 -5.47 -9.49
C ASN A 59 -2.40 -4.20 -8.62
N PRO A 60 -1.99 -4.29 -7.34
CA PRO A 60 -1.94 -3.13 -6.44
C PRO A 60 -0.72 -2.24 -6.72
N PHE A 61 0.31 -2.75 -7.42
CA PHE A 61 1.55 -2.02 -7.68
C PHE A 61 1.38 -0.90 -8.70
N GLU A 62 0.35 -0.93 -9.54
CA GLU A 62 0.10 0.13 -10.52
C GLU A 62 -0.12 1.48 -9.85
N ASN A 63 -0.96 1.52 -8.80
CA ASN A 63 -1.26 2.73 -8.05
C ASN A 63 -0.03 3.19 -7.25
N PHE A 64 0.69 2.26 -6.62
CA PHE A 64 1.97 2.56 -5.95
C PHE A 64 2.97 3.20 -6.92
N ASN A 65 3.21 2.58 -8.08
CA ASN A 65 4.16 3.04 -9.10
C ASN A 65 3.73 4.36 -9.75
N ALA A 66 2.42 4.66 -9.78
CA ALA A 66 1.91 5.93 -10.26
C ALA A 66 2.02 7.05 -9.21
N ALA A 67 1.99 6.71 -7.91
CA ALA A 67 2.06 7.66 -6.80
C ALA A 67 3.50 7.98 -6.39
N TYR A 68 4.33 6.95 -6.18
CA TYR A 68 5.66 7.06 -5.59
C TYR A 68 6.58 8.08 -6.31
N PRO A 69 6.71 8.08 -7.65
CA PRO A 69 7.58 9.04 -8.35
C PRO A 69 7.10 10.49 -8.29
N LYS A 70 5.86 10.73 -7.86
CA LYS A 70 5.25 12.07 -7.73
C LYS A 70 5.45 12.67 -6.35
N ILE A 71 5.89 11.87 -5.37
CA ILE A 71 6.18 12.33 -4.02
C ILE A 71 7.39 13.25 -4.08
N ILE A 72 7.27 14.42 -3.47
CA ILE A 72 8.38 15.35 -3.35
C ILE A 72 9.23 14.88 -2.18
N GLU A 73 10.52 14.75 -2.41
CA GLU A 73 11.47 14.29 -1.39
C GLU A 73 11.29 15.08 -0.08
N GLY A 74 11.23 14.36 1.04
CA GLY A 74 11.03 14.93 2.37
C GLY A 74 9.66 15.58 2.60
N THR A 75 8.64 15.25 1.81
CA THR A 75 7.23 15.49 2.16
C THR A 75 6.58 14.23 2.70
N GLY A 76 5.60 14.38 3.58
CA GLY A 76 4.83 13.29 4.18
C GLY A 76 5.63 12.43 5.16
N THR A 77 6.86 12.81 5.50
CA THR A 77 7.71 12.08 6.45
C THR A 77 7.28 12.29 7.89
N TRP A 78 6.61 13.41 8.18
CA TRP A 78 6.08 13.71 9.51
C TRP A 78 5.15 12.62 10.04
N LEU A 79 4.43 11.92 9.15
CA LEU A 79 3.54 10.82 9.56
C LEU A 79 4.34 9.68 10.17
N LEU A 80 5.56 9.44 9.67
CA LEU A 80 6.44 8.40 10.21
C LEU A 80 6.89 8.75 11.62
N ASP A 81 6.98 10.03 11.98
CA ASP A 81 7.35 10.49 13.32
C ASP A 81 6.14 10.76 14.23
N HIS A 82 4.92 10.66 13.69
CA HIS A 82 3.69 10.97 14.42
C HIS A 82 3.46 9.97 15.56
N GLU A 83 3.06 10.46 16.74
CA GLU A 83 2.90 9.64 17.96
C GLU A 83 1.97 8.44 17.74
N SER A 84 0.78 8.67 17.17
CA SER A 84 -0.17 7.58 16.85
C SER A 84 0.41 6.54 15.89
N PHE A 85 1.26 6.94 14.93
CA PHE A 85 1.91 6.02 14.01
C PHE A 85 2.96 5.19 14.73
N GLN A 86 3.81 5.83 15.54
CA GLN A 86 4.83 5.14 16.33
C GLN A 86 4.20 4.15 17.31
N LYS A 87 3.15 4.58 18.03
CA LYS A 87 2.40 3.72 18.94
C LYS A 87 1.76 2.52 18.23
N TRP A 88 1.19 2.73 17.05
CA TRP A 88 0.63 1.65 16.24
C TRP A 88 1.72 0.67 15.79
N LYS A 89 2.84 1.17 15.26
CA LYS A 89 3.97 0.36 14.78
C LYS A 89 4.65 -0.43 15.90
N SER A 90 4.65 0.08 17.12
CA SER A 90 5.28 -0.56 18.29
C SER A 90 4.29 -1.32 19.19
N ASN A 91 3.01 -1.44 18.82
CA ASN A 91 2.02 -2.13 19.64
C ASN A 91 2.40 -3.61 19.79
N LEU A 92 2.02 -4.23 20.91
CA LEU A 92 2.29 -5.65 21.18
C LEU A 92 1.32 -6.57 20.43
N ASN A 93 0.13 -6.07 20.13
CA ASN A 93 -0.90 -6.77 19.39
C ASN A 93 -1.23 -6.01 18.10
N GLY A 94 -1.66 -6.77 17.10
CA GLY A 94 -2.26 -6.25 15.88
C GLY A 94 -3.33 -5.21 16.18
N SER A 95 -3.29 -4.09 15.47
CA SER A 95 -4.14 -2.92 15.71
C SER A 95 -4.38 -2.13 14.42
N LEU A 96 -5.33 -1.20 14.47
CA LEU A 96 -5.71 -0.34 13.35
C LEU A 96 -5.25 1.09 13.58
N LEU A 97 -4.59 1.66 12.59
CA LEU A 97 -4.39 3.10 12.46
C LEU A 97 -5.22 3.63 11.29
N TRP A 98 -6.10 4.58 11.57
CA TRP A 98 -6.98 5.18 10.59
C TRP A 98 -6.52 6.58 10.23
N LEU A 99 -6.13 6.77 8.98
CA LEU A 99 -5.77 8.07 8.41
C LEU A 99 -6.98 8.70 7.71
N GLN A 100 -7.60 9.68 8.34
CA GLN A 100 -8.78 10.37 7.81
C GLN A 100 -8.41 11.72 7.22
N GLY A 101 -9.05 12.09 6.12
CA GLY A 101 -8.90 13.43 5.56
C GLY A 101 -9.73 13.64 4.29
N LYS A 102 -10.02 14.89 3.96
CA LYS A 102 -10.75 15.26 2.73
C LYS A 102 -10.04 14.80 1.45
N ALA A 103 -10.75 14.82 0.32
CA ALA A 103 -10.12 14.63 -0.99
C ALA A 103 -9.00 15.66 -1.20
N GLY A 104 -7.89 15.25 -1.82
CA GLY A 104 -6.73 16.13 -2.06
C GLY A 104 -5.77 16.30 -0.88
N SER A 105 -6.09 15.84 0.33
CA SER A 105 -5.23 15.97 1.55
C SER A 105 -3.92 15.15 1.54
N GLY A 106 -3.60 14.45 0.45
CA GLY A 106 -2.34 13.70 0.32
C GLY A 106 -2.32 12.30 0.95
N LYS A 107 -3.46 11.75 1.41
CA LYS A 107 -3.56 10.39 1.98
C LYS A 107 -2.82 9.32 1.17
N THR A 108 -3.02 9.27 -0.14
CA THR A 108 -2.33 8.32 -1.03
C THR A 108 -0.81 8.45 -0.97
N PHE A 109 -0.27 9.67 -0.91
CA PHE A 109 1.18 9.89 -0.78
C PHE A 109 1.69 9.48 0.60
N LEU A 110 0.92 9.76 1.65
CA LEU A 110 1.23 9.32 3.02
C LEU A 110 1.25 7.79 3.14
N CYS A 111 0.21 7.09 2.63
CA CYS A 111 0.17 5.63 2.57
C CYS A 111 1.36 5.06 1.78
N THR A 112 1.67 5.67 0.64
CA THR A 112 2.79 5.24 -0.22
C THR A 112 4.14 5.41 0.50
N ASN A 113 4.34 6.51 1.24
CA ASN A 113 5.53 6.72 2.07
C ASN A 113 5.63 5.68 3.18
N VAL A 114 4.52 5.37 3.86
CA VAL A 114 4.48 4.32 4.89
C VAL A 114 4.86 2.96 4.31
N ILE A 115 4.30 2.59 3.15
CA ILE A 115 4.64 1.35 2.45
C ILE A 115 6.15 1.32 2.14
N ASN A 116 6.68 2.40 1.58
CA ASN A 116 8.10 2.49 1.22
C ASN A 116 9.02 2.40 2.45
N ASP A 117 8.63 2.98 3.60
CA ASP A 117 9.40 2.90 4.83
C ASP A 117 9.39 1.48 5.42
N LEU A 118 8.20 0.90 5.59
CA LEU A 118 8.02 -0.39 6.22
C LEU A 118 8.68 -1.51 5.40
N ARG A 119 8.61 -1.48 4.07
CA ARG A 119 9.17 -2.53 3.20
C ARG A 119 10.69 -2.69 3.30
N LYS A 120 11.40 -1.72 3.87
CA LYS A 120 12.85 -1.84 4.12
C LYS A 120 13.17 -3.00 5.08
N ASN A 121 12.32 -3.25 6.06
CA ASN A 121 12.60 -4.20 7.15
C ASN A 121 11.39 -5.05 7.59
N CYS A 122 10.23 -4.87 6.97
CA CYS A 122 8.98 -5.53 7.39
C CYS A 122 8.29 -6.20 6.20
N THR A 123 7.47 -7.21 6.50
CA THR A 123 6.50 -7.75 5.53
C THR A 123 5.32 -6.79 5.43
N VAL A 124 5.09 -6.29 4.21
CA VAL A 124 4.04 -5.30 3.94
C VAL A 124 3.22 -5.74 2.74
N PHE A 125 1.92 -5.75 2.92
CA PHE A 125 0.93 -5.92 1.86
C PHE A 125 0.13 -4.64 1.73
N PHE A 126 -0.33 -4.34 0.53
CA PHE A 126 -1.06 -3.10 0.33
C PHE A 126 -2.08 -3.20 -0.78
N TYR A 127 -3.03 -2.27 -0.74
CA TYR A 127 -4.07 -2.12 -1.73
C TYR A 127 -4.48 -0.66 -1.86
N TYR A 128 -4.86 -0.28 -3.07
CA TYR A 128 -5.41 1.04 -3.37
C TYR A 128 -6.78 0.81 -3.99
N PHE A 129 -7.83 1.23 -3.29
CA PHE A 129 -9.14 1.33 -3.92
C PHE A 129 -9.12 2.47 -4.95
N ASP A 130 -9.83 2.28 -6.05
CA ASP A 130 -9.93 3.26 -7.12
C ASP A 130 -11.28 3.14 -7.81
N THR A 131 -12.17 4.11 -7.57
CA THR A 131 -13.51 4.14 -8.17
C THR A 131 -13.52 4.13 -9.71
N ARG A 132 -12.41 4.50 -10.36
CA ARG A 132 -12.29 4.51 -11.84
C ARG A 132 -12.04 3.11 -12.41
N ASP A 133 -11.62 2.17 -11.58
CA ASP A 133 -11.37 0.78 -11.92
C ASP A 133 -12.33 -0.10 -11.13
N LYS A 134 -13.36 -0.63 -11.81
CA LYS A 134 -14.39 -1.45 -11.16
C LYS A 134 -13.83 -2.68 -10.45
N VAL A 135 -12.72 -3.23 -10.93
CA VAL A 135 -12.07 -4.38 -10.28
C VAL A 135 -11.37 -3.94 -8.99
N LYS A 136 -10.84 -2.71 -8.96
CA LYS A 136 -10.22 -2.13 -7.76
C LYS A 136 -11.21 -1.54 -6.75
N ALA A 137 -12.41 -1.18 -7.19
CA ALA A 137 -13.50 -0.76 -6.30
C ALA A 137 -14.22 -1.96 -5.64
N ASP A 138 -14.07 -3.16 -6.20
CA ASP A 138 -14.77 -4.37 -5.77
C ASP A 138 -14.08 -5.06 -4.58
N TYR A 139 -14.89 -5.56 -3.63
CA TYR A 139 -14.41 -6.25 -2.44
C TYR A 139 -13.64 -7.54 -2.75
N GLN A 140 -14.10 -8.32 -3.73
CA GLN A 140 -13.41 -9.52 -4.14
C GLN A 140 -12.06 -9.19 -4.76
N GLY A 141 -11.99 -8.08 -5.53
CA GLY A 141 -10.73 -7.54 -6.03
C GLY A 141 -9.72 -7.26 -4.91
N PHE A 142 -10.17 -6.63 -3.82
CA PHE A 142 -9.35 -6.37 -2.64
C PHE A 142 -8.81 -7.65 -1.99
N ILE A 143 -9.68 -8.58 -1.60
CA ILE A 143 -9.25 -9.81 -0.89
C ILE A 143 -8.43 -10.74 -1.78
N SER A 144 -8.72 -10.82 -3.08
CA SER A 144 -7.92 -11.61 -4.03
C SER A 144 -6.51 -11.04 -4.18
N SER A 145 -6.38 -9.71 -4.28
CA SER A 145 -5.09 -9.04 -4.39
C SER A 145 -4.24 -9.22 -3.14
N LEU A 146 -4.84 -9.07 -1.95
CA LEU A 146 -4.14 -9.36 -0.70
C LEU A 146 -3.76 -10.84 -0.59
N LEU A 147 -4.67 -11.77 -0.93
CA LEU A 147 -4.36 -13.20 -0.88
C LEU A 147 -3.18 -13.55 -1.78
N CYS A 148 -3.11 -13.02 -3.01
CA CYS A 148 -1.97 -13.26 -3.89
C CYS A 148 -0.64 -12.76 -3.29
N GLN A 149 -0.63 -11.58 -2.69
CA GLN A 149 0.56 -11.03 -2.05
C GLN A 149 1.00 -11.88 -0.84
N VAL A 150 0.06 -12.21 0.04
CA VAL A 150 0.28 -13.03 1.25
C VAL A 150 0.76 -14.42 0.89
N ALA A 151 0.10 -15.07 -0.08
CA ALA A 151 0.46 -16.39 -0.58
C ALA A 151 1.88 -16.42 -1.11
N LYS A 152 2.25 -15.45 -1.96
CA LYS A 152 3.58 -15.35 -2.53
C LYS A 152 4.64 -15.25 -1.42
N GLU A 153 4.48 -14.30 -0.51
CA GLU A 153 5.41 -14.08 0.60
C GLU A 153 5.52 -15.31 1.52
N ALA A 154 4.39 -15.94 1.85
CA ALA A 154 4.37 -17.13 2.70
C ALA A 154 5.14 -18.29 2.05
N ILE A 155 4.94 -18.53 0.75
CA ILE A 155 5.63 -19.60 0.02
C ILE A 155 7.12 -19.29 -0.13
N GLU A 156 7.49 -18.04 -0.45
CA GLU A 156 8.91 -17.62 -0.54
C GLU A 156 9.65 -17.79 0.79
N LYS A 157 8.93 -17.66 1.91
CA LYS A 157 9.44 -17.94 3.27
C LYS A 157 9.37 -19.41 3.69
N GLY A 158 9.00 -20.31 2.79
CA GLY A 158 8.96 -21.76 3.03
C GLY A 158 7.76 -22.21 3.87
N ASN A 159 6.68 -21.43 3.94
CA ASN A 159 5.47 -21.84 4.64
C ASN A 159 4.71 -22.89 3.82
N ALA A 160 4.93 -24.17 4.14
CA ALA A 160 4.28 -25.29 3.47
C ALA A 160 2.74 -25.28 3.57
N SER A 161 2.16 -24.69 4.63
CA SER A 161 0.70 -24.62 4.75
C SER A 161 0.08 -23.69 3.70
N ALA A 162 0.84 -22.72 3.18
CA ALA A 162 0.35 -21.81 2.16
C ALA A 162 -0.03 -22.53 0.86
N GLN A 163 0.80 -23.46 0.41
CA GLN A 163 0.51 -24.26 -0.79
C GLN A 163 -0.75 -25.11 -0.59
N ILE A 164 -0.87 -25.76 0.56
CA ILE A 164 -2.02 -26.61 0.90
C ILE A 164 -3.33 -25.81 0.91
N GLU A 165 -3.35 -24.64 1.54
CA GLU A 165 -4.54 -23.81 1.61
C GLU A 165 -4.95 -23.27 0.23
N LEU A 166 -3.98 -22.90 -0.63
CA LEU A 166 -4.27 -22.48 -2.00
C LEU A 166 -4.75 -23.62 -2.88
N GLU A 167 -4.19 -24.82 -2.73
CA GLU A 167 -4.66 -26.02 -3.42
C GLU A 167 -6.11 -26.35 -3.06
N LYS A 168 -6.47 -26.25 -1.77
CA LYS A 168 -7.86 -26.41 -1.33
C LYS A 168 -8.77 -25.38 -1.99
N LEU A 169 -8.37 -24.11 -1.98
CA LEU A 169 -9.14 -23.02 -2.59
C LEU A 169 -9.34 -23.25 -4.10
N TYR A 170 -8.27 -23.58 -4.83
CA TYR A 170 -8.32 -23.87 -6.26
C TYR A 170 -9.17 -25.10 -6.61
N ASN A 171 -9.06 -26.16 -5.82
CA ASN A 171 -9.88 -27.36 -6.02
C ASN A 171 -11.36 -27.10 -5.75
N SER A 172 -11.68 -26.22 -4.79
CA SER A 172 -13.05 -25.77 -4.57
C SER A 172 -13.60 -25.00 -5.76
N SER A 173 -12.82 -24.08 -6.35
CA SER A 173 -13.25 -23.27 -7.49
C SER A 173 -13.52 -24.07 -8.76
N LYS A 174 -12.93 -25.27 -8.89
CA LYS A 174 -13.17 -26.19 -10.01
C LYS A 174 -14.45 -26.99 -9.90
N LYS A 175 -15.01 -27.16 -8.71
CA LYS A 175 -16.18 -28.02 -8.46
C LYS A 175 -17.52 -27.35 -8.78
N GLY A 176 -17.50 -26.17 -9.39
CA GLY A 176 -18.71 -25.40 -9.72
C GLY A 176 -19.19 -24.49 -8.59
N ASP A 177 -18.57 -24.59 -7.42
CA ASP A 177 -18.59 -23.50 -6.44
C ASP A 177 -17.75 -22.39 -7.07
N PHE A 178 -18.40 -21.33 -7.57
CA PHE A 178 -17.71 -20.13 -8.03
C PHE A 178 -16.67 -19.71 -6.97
N LEU A 179 -15.63 -18.98 -7.36
CA LEU A 179 -14.63 -18.46 -6.43
C LEU A 179 -15.33 -17.49 -5.44
N VAL A 180 -15.88 -18.04 -4.35
CA VAL A 180 -16.72 -17.29 -3.42
C VAL A 180 -15.83 -16.46 -2.52
N ALA A 181 -16.20 -15.20 -2.33
CA ALA A 181 -15.42 -14.25 -1.53
C ALA A 181 -15.12 -14.77 -0.11
N GLU A 182 -16.05 -15.50 0.51
CA GLU A 182 -15.90 -16.07 1.84
C GLU A 182 -14.77 -17.10 1.91
N ASN A 183 -14.55 -17.89 0.85
CA ASN A 183 -13.46 -18.86 0.80
C ASN A 183 -12.11 -18.15 0.64
N ILE A 184 -12.04 -17.13 -0.23
CA ILE A 184 -10.84 -16.30 -0.41
C ILE A 184 -10.47 -15.62 0.91
N GLU A 185 -11.46 -15.04 1.59
CA GLU A 185 -11.32 -14.36 2.86
C GLU A 185 -10.84 -15.31 3.97
N ALA A 186 -11.43 -16.50 4.07
CA ALA A 186 -11.01 -17.51 5.03
C ALA A 186 -9.56 -17.95 4.78
N THR A 187 -9.20 -18.22 3.53
CA THR A 187 -7.82 -18.54 3.15
C THR A 187 -6.86 -17.39 3.49
N LEU A 188 -7.23 -16.15 3.17
CA LEU A 188 -6.43 -14.95 3.49
C LEU A 188 -6.16 -14.84 4.99
N VAL A 189 -7.21 -14.92 5.81
CA VAL A 189 -7.08 -14.86 7.28
C VAL A 189 -6.19 -15.99 7.81
N ASN A 190 -6.39 -17.22 7.33
CA ASN A 190 -5.58 -18.38 7.73
C ASN A 190 -4.10 -18.17 7.40
N LEU A 191 -3.80 -17.69 6.18
CA LEU A 191 -2.41 -17.47 5.79
C LEU A 191 -1.76 -16.38 6.62
N VAL A 192 -2.40 -15.22 6.76
CA VAL A 192 -1.85 -14.11 7.58
C VAL A 192 -1.60 -14.57 9.01
N MET A 193 -2.50 -15.38 9.60
CA MET A 193 -2.33 -15.90 10.96
C MET A 193 -1.07 -16.77 11.14
N THR A 194 -0.62 -17.45 10.09
CA THR A 194 0.60 -18.28 10.12
C THR A 194 1.88 -17.50 9.85
N MET A 195 1.78 -16.22 9.53
CA MET A 195 2.94 -15.36 9.27
C MET A 195 3.51 -14.77 10.56
N GLY A 196 4.73 -14.23 10.46
CA GLY A 196 5.23 -13.29 11.47
C GLY A 196 4.46 -11.96 11.46
N THR A 197 5.02 -10.94 12.12
CA THR A 197 4.47 -9.58 12.09
C THR A 197 4.30 -9.09 10.66
N THR A 198 3.07 -8.67 10.34
CA THR A 198 2.65 -8.27 8.99
C THR A 198 1.97 -6.91 9.04
N TYR A 199 2.25 -6.06 8.07
CA TYR A 199 1.60 -4.78 7.90
C TYR A 199 0.70 -4.78 6.66
N VAL A 200 -0.53 -4.31 6.79
CA VAL A 200 -1.49 -4.18 5.68
C VAL A 200 -1.89 -2.73 5.53
N ILE A 201 -1.57 -2.13 4.38
CA ILE A 201 -1.85 -0.71 4.10
C ILE A 201 -2.95 -0.62 3.04
N VAL A 202 -4.08 -0.03 3.39
CA VAL A 202 -5.25 0.10 2.51
C VAL A 202 -5.52 1.58 2.28
N ASP A 203 -5.30 2.03 1.04
CA ASP A 203 -5.57 3.42 0.64
C ASP A 203 -6.99 3.58 0.09
N ALA A 204 -7.61 4.70 0.46
CA ALA A 204 -8.90 5.18 -0.05
C ALA A 204 -10.04 4.18 0.16
N MET A 205 -10.18 3.60 1.34
CA MET A 205 -11.21 2.60 1.67
C MET A 205 -12.65 3.07 1.34
N ASP A 206 -12.92 4.37 1.41
CA ASP A 206 -14.22 4.95 1.01
C ASP A 206 -14.51 4.84 -0.49
N GLU A 207 -13.53 4.46 -1.32
CA GLU A 207 -13.69 4.17 -2.75
C GLU A 207 -14.08 2.70 -3.03
N CYS A 208 -14.24 1.87 -2.00
CA CYS A 208 -14.91 0.59 -2.15
C CYS A 208 -16.39 0.81 -2.51
N ALA A 209 -16.89 0.02 -3.45
CA ALA A 209 -18.28 0.10 -3.90
C ALA A 209 -19.25 -0.02 -2.71
N GLU A 210 -20.29 0.81 -2.71
CA GLU A 210 -21.18 1.03 -1.57
C GLU A 210 -21.80 -0.27 -1.06
N GLU A 211 -22.18 -1.18 -1.98
CA GLU A 211 -22.76 -2.48 -1.66
C GLU A 211 -21.83 -3.42 -0.86
N TYR A 212 -20.53 -3.11 -0.77
CA TYR A 212 -19.55 -3.92 -0.06
C TYR A 212 -18.92 -3.24 1.16
N GLN A 213 -19.26 -1.99 1.46
CA GLN A 213 -18.62 -1.26 2.56
C GLN A 213 -18.81 -1.95 3.92
N ASP A 214 -20.02 -2.43 4.22
CA ASP A 214 -20.30 -3.19 5.45
C ASP A 214 -19.48 -4.49 5.52
N LYS A 215 -19.32 -5.17 4.38
CA LYS A 215 -18.52 -6.40 4.28
C LYS A 215 -17.03 -6.12 4.51
N LEU A 216 -16.54 -5.01 3.96
CA LEU A 216 -15.16 -4.56 4.15
C LEU A 216 -14.89 -4.19 5.61
N LEU A 217 -15.78 -3.45 6.25
CA LEU A 217 -15.67 -3.12 7.67
C LEU A 217 -15.70 -4.37 8.56
N ALA A 218 -16.54 -5.35 8.25
CA ALA A 218 -16.58 -6.63 8.95
C ALA A 218 -15.27 -7.42 8.78
N LEU A 219 -14.61 -7.32 7.62
CA LEU A 219 -13.29 -7.93 7.40
C LEU A 219 -12.20 -7.23 8.22
N VAL A 220 -12.20 -5.89 8.27
CA VAL A 220 -11.27 -5.13 9.10
C VAL A 220 -11.44 -5.49 10.58
N ASP A 221 -12.68 -5.58 11.07
CA ASP A 221 -12.97 -6.06 12.43
C ASP A 221 -12.46 -7.50 12.67
N LYS A 222 -12.68 -8.39 11.69
CA LYS A 222 -12.15 -9.76 11.73
C LYS A 222 -10.62 -9.80 11.81
N PHE A 223 -9.93 -8.90 11.12
CA PHE A 223 -8.46 -8.79 11.19
C PHE A 223 -8.02 -8.36 12.59
N LEU A 224 -8.65 -7.36 13.19
CA LEU A 224 -8.30 -6.88 14.53
C LEU A 224 -8.58 -7.92 15.63
N THR A 225 -9.70 -8.63 15.50
CA THR A 225 -10.10 -9.64 16.48
C THR A 225 -9.27 -10.91 16.37
N LYS A 226 -8.96 -11.39 15.16
CA LYS A 226 -8.30 -12.69 14.94
C LYS A 226 -6.80 -12.62 14.70
N LEU A 227 -6.27 -11.54 14.13
CA LEU A 227 -4.89 -11.49 13.64
C LEU A 227 -4.02 -10.60 14.54
N LYS A 228 -3.58 -11.17 15.67
CA LYS A 228 -2.73 -10.46 16.63
C LYS A 228 -1.33 -10.11 16.09
N ASN A 229 -0.95 -10.66 14.94
CA ASN A 229 0.28 -10.35 14.22
C ASN A 229 0.08 -9.34 13.07
N CYS A 230 -1.13 -8.84 12.84
CA CYS A 230 -1.46 -7.97 11.70
C CYS A 230 -1.71 -6.52 12.13
N TYR A 231 -0.99 -5.59 11.52
CA TYR A 231 -1.06 -4.16 11.78
C TYR A 231 -1.64 -3.48 10.56
N MET A 232 -2.83 -2.90 10.67
CA MET A 232 -3.51 -2.26 9.56
C MET A 232 -3.35 -0.74 9.60
N LEU A 233 -3.00 -0.14 8.47
CA LEU A 233 -3.21 1.28 8.23
C LEU A 233 -4.26 1.41 7.13
N VAL A 234 -5.38 2.05 7.47
CA VAL A 234 -6.47 2.32 6.52
C VAL A 234 -6.58 3.82 6.34
N SER A 235 -6.76 4.27 5.10
CA SER A 235 -7.08 5.67 4.81
C SER A 235 -8.49 5.81 4.23
N SER A 236 -9.19 6.88 4.60
CA SER A 236 -10.50 7.21 4.01
C SER A 236 -10.86 8.68 4.18
N ARG A 237 -11.99 9.10 3.60
CA ARG A 237 -12.67 10.32 4.04
C ARG A 237 -13.32 10.15 5.42
N PRO A 238 -13.57 11.24 6.17
CA PRO A 238 -14.08 11.18 7.55
C PRO A 238 -15.51 10.64 7.72
N HIS A 239 -16.27 10.46 6.64
CA HIS A 239 -17.66 9.99 6.70
C HIS A 239 -17.77 8.47 6.89
N ILE A 240 -16.68 7.73 6.67
CA ILE A 240 -16.60 6.32 7.03
C ILE A 240 -16.19 6.23 8.49
N ASP A 241 -17.05 5.66 9.32
CA ASP A 241 -16.83 5.47 10.74
C ASP A 241 -16.72 3.98 11.08
N MET A 242 -15.84 3.65 12.01
CA MET A 242 -15.74 2.33 12.60
C MET A 242 -15.71 2.47 14.11
N ALA A 243 -16.78 2.01 14.74
CA ALA A 243 -16.89 1.95 16.18
C ALA A 243 -16.07 0.77 16.75
N HIS A 244 -14.73 0.82 16.67
CA HIS A 244 -13.87 -0.18 17.29
C HIS A 244 -12.88 0.48 18.28
N LYS A 245 -12.70 -0.14 19.46
CA LYS A 245 -11.95 0.44 20.59
C LYS A 245 -10.44 0.48 20.38
N GLU A 246 -9.93 -0.35 19.47
CA GLU A 246 -8.49 -0.51 19.19
C GLU A 246 -8.01 0.30 17.97
N VAL A 247 -8.74 1.38 17.64
CA VAL A 247 -8.45 2.24 16.48
C VAL A 247 -7.73 3.50 16.94
N GLY A 248 -6.48 3.67 16.52
CA GLY A 248 -5.83 4.98 16.52
C GLY A 248 -6.32 5.80 15.33
N ILE A 249 -6.61 7.08 15.52
CA ILE A 249 -7.06 7.97 14.44
C ILE A 249 -6.04 9.09 14.26
N ILE A 250 -5.68 9.38 13.02
CA ILE A 250 -4.95 10.57 12.58
C ILE A 250 -5.86 11.32 11.62
N SER A 251 -6.27 12.54 11.97
CA SER A 251 -7.12 13.37 11.13
C SER A 251 -6.32 14.49 10.49
N LEU A 252 -6.25 14.47 9.16
CA LEU A 252 -5.62 15.52 8.34
C LEU A 252 -6.47 16.79 8.25
N ASP A 253 -7.71 16.77 8.77
CA ASP A 253 -8.62 17.92 8.73
C ASP A 253 -8.34 18.91 9.89
N ASN A 254 -7.66 18.48 10.97
CA ASN A 254 -7.27 19.33 12.10
C ASN A 254 -5.88 19.96 11.87
N GLN A 255 -5.83 20.85 10.88
CA GLN A 255 -4.58 21.32 10.25
C GLN A 255 -3.75 22.32 11.07
N LEU A 256 -4.29 22.85 12.18
CA LEU A 256 -3.61 23.87 12.98
C LEU A 256 -2.63 23.29 14.02
N SER A 257 -2.68 21.99 14.30
CA SER A 257 -1.84 21.35 15.33
C SER A 257 -0.70 20.48 14.78
N ASP A 258 -0.77 20.02 13.54
CA ASP A 258 0.26 19.14 12.96
C ASP A 258 1.29 19.92 12.13
N VAL A 259 2.43 20.21 12.77
CA VAL A 259 3.59 20.94 12.24
C VAL A 259 4.06 20.41 10.87
N GLY A 260 3.84 19.13 10.58
CA GLY A 260 4.26 18.48 9.35
C GLY A 260 3.49 18.88 8.09
N ILE A 261 2.16 19.05 8.18
CA ILE A 261 1.29 19.26 7.01
C ILE A 261 1.57 20.61 6.35
N GLY A 262 1.70 21.68 7.15
CA GLY A 262 2.01 23.02 6.64
C GLY A 262 3.38 23.09 5.95
N SER A 263 4.36 22.37 6.50
CA SER A 263 5.70 22.24 5.88
C SER A 263 5.63 21.52 4.53
N ASP A 264 4.83 20.46 4.42
CA ASP A 264 4.63 19.72 3.17
C ASP A 264 4.00 20.57 2.08
N ILE A 265 2.93 21.32 2.41
CA ILE A 265 2.27 22.23 1.47
C ILE A 265 3.26 23.27 0.95
N LYS A 266 4.01 23.90 1.85
CA LYS A 266 5.02 24.91 1.48
C LYS A 266 6.07 24.32 0.54
N LYS A 267 6.59 23.13 0.85
CA LYS A 267 7.59 22.44 0.03
C LYS A 267 7.03 22.02 -1.34
N TYR A 268 5.78 21.59 -1.37
CA TYR A 268 5.08 21.26 -2.61
C TYR A 268 4.94 22.47 -3.53
N VAL A 269 4.42 23.58 -2.99
CA VAL A 269 4.26 24.84 -3.71
C VAL A 269 5.62 25.34 -4.21
N ASP A 270 6.65 25.36 -3.36
CA ASP A 270 8.00 25.76 -3.75
C ASP A 270 8.55 24.95 -4.92
N THR A 271 8.43 23.63 -4.85
CA THR A 271 8.91 22.72 -5.91
C THR A 271 8.16 22.94 -7.22
N LYS A 272 6.84 23.20 -7.17
CA LYS A 272 6.04 23.47 -8.37
C LYS A 272 6.37 24.82 -8.98
N LEU A 273 6.56 25.87 -8.17
CA LEU A 273 6.91 27.21 -8.63
C LEU A 273 8.33 27.27 -9.23
N GLN A 274 9.27 26.49 -8.71
CA GLN A 274 10.62 26.38 -9.30
C GLN A 274 10.58 25.84 -10.73
N LYS A 275 9.64 24.96 -11.06
CA LYS A 275 9.47 24.42 -12.43
C LYS A 275 8.89 25.46 -13.40
N GLN A 276 8.22 26.50 -12.91
CA GLN A 276 7.66 27.58 -13.73
C GLN A 276 8.72 28.66 -14.01
N ARG A 277 9.60 28.42 -14.98
CA ARG A 277 10.71 29.34 -15.31
C ARG A 277 10.25 30.70 -15.88
N ALA A 278 9.05 30.75 -16.47
CA ALA A 278 8.52 31.95 -17.12
C ALA A 278 7.96 33.00 -16.12
N TRP A 279 7.79 32.64 -14.84
CA TRP A 279 7.19 33.53 -13.85
C TRP A 279 8.26 34.33 -13.11
N SER A 280 7.97 35.61 -12.86
CA SER A 280 8.89 36.47 -12.11
C SER A 280 9.01 36.02 -10.64
N PRO A 281 10.12 36.34 -9.96
CA PRO A 281 10.28 36.05 -8.54
C PRO A 281 9.15 36.63 -7.67
N GLU A 282 8.67 37.83 -8.00
CA GLU A 282 7.61 38.53 -7.29
C GLU A 282 6.28 37.78 -7.42
N LEU A 283 5.92 37.37 -8.64
CA LEU A 283 4.72 36.58 -8.90
C LEU A 283 4.77 35.22 -8.19
N LYS A 284 5.94 34.57 -8.15
CA LYS A 284 6.13 33.32 -7.40
C LYS A 284 5.93 33.52 -5.90
N ALA A 285 6.46 34.61 -5.34
CA ALA A 285 6.30 34.92 -3.92
C ALA A 285 4.83 35.22 -3.57
N GLU A 286 4.14 36.01 -4.40
CA GLU A 286 2.72 36.32 -4.23
C GLU A 286 1.84 35.06 -4.30
N ILE A 287 2.07 34.21 -5.30
CA ILE A 287 1.35 32.93 -5.44
C ILE A 287 1.65 32.02 -4.25
N LYS A 288 2.90 31.96 -3.78
CA LYS A 288 3.27 31.15 -2.63
C LYS A 288 2.54 31.59 -1.38
N ASP A 289 2.59 32.88 -1.04
CA ASP A 289 1.92 33.41 0.15
C ASP A 289 0.41 33.24 0.05
N THR A 290 -0.17 33.46 -1.13
CA THR A 290 -1.61 33.26 -1.36
C THR A 290 -1.99 31.80 -1.20
N LEU A 291 -1.26 30.87 -1.84
CA LEU A 291 -1.57 29.44 -1.76
C LEU A 291 -1.33 28.88 -0.37
N VAL A 292 -0.25 29.25 0.33
CA VAL A 292 0.01 28.74 1.68
C VAL A 292 -1.01 29.27 2.69
N ASN A 293 -1.44 30.53 2.56
CA ASN A 293 -2.41 31.14 3.49
C ASN A 293 -3.88 30.84 3.12
N SER A 294 -4.17 30.55 1.84
CA SER A 294 -5.52 30.18 1.38
C SER A 294 -5.71 28.66 1.29
N ALA A 295 -4.63 27.89 1.32
CA ALA A 295 -4.66 26.45 1.53
C ALA A 295 -5.21 26.23 2.94
N ASN A 296 -6.52 26.02 3.02
CA ASN A 296 -7.15 25.36 4.16
C ASN A 296 -6.73 23.87 4.15
N GLY A 297 -5.41 23.63 4.16
CA GLY A 297 -4.72 22.34 4.03
C GLY A 297 -4.95 21.61 2.71
N GLN A 298 -5.09 22.35 1.61
CA GLN A 298 -5.23 21.84 0.23
C GLN A 298 -4.45 22.67 -0.77
#